data_AF-A0A933G0K3-F1
#
_entry.id   AF-A0A933G0K3-F1
#
_cell.length_a   1.000
_cell.length_b   1.000
_cell.length_c   1.000
_cell.angle_alpha   90.00
_cell.angle_beta   90.00
_cell.angle_gamma   90.00
#
_symmetry.space_group_name_H-M   'P 1'
#
loop_
_entity.id
_entity.type
_entity.pdbx_description
1 polymer ?
#
loop_
_entity_poly.entity_id
_entity_poly.type
_entity_poly.pdbx_seq_one_letter_code
_entity_poly.pdbx_strand_id
1 'polypeptide(L)'
;MALAAISAVGVAAFLYPFLLSDVEQTGEGLARAEDAPLIFALVLSLALLLFLLELSQNALNAKSVSVLAVLIVAAAAMRIPTLVAGASGFYFLVIAGGYVYGPRLGFLLGAGALFVSAFATGGFGPWLPFQIYASGWLGMSAGWLGAGLATRLCEHRRVEIGLLALFAGAWGFLFGAIMNLWFWPYVAQGESISWRPGLGLGETLRHYWAFYVLTSAGWDGFRAAANVALVLAAGRPVLDLLVRFRDRFQVRLG
;
A
#
# COMPACT_ATOMS: atom_id res chain seq x y z
N MET A 1 11.24 2.26 15.72
CA MET A 1 10.57 3.49 16.19
C MET A 1 10.19 4.40 15.03
N ALA A 2 11.07 4.63 14.05
CA ALA A 2 10.79 5.46 12.88
C ALA A 2 9.59 4.98 12.05
N LEU A 3 9.52 3.71 11.60
CA LEU A 3 8.34 3.17 10.87
C LEU A 3 6.99 3.36 11.57
N ALA A 4 6.96 3.29 12.91
CA ALA A 4 5.74 3.50 13.68
C ALA A 4 5.31 4.96 13.63
N ALA A 5 6.25 5.91 13.75
CA ALA A 5 5.98 7.33 13.58
C ALA A 5 5.51 7.65 12.15
N ILE A 6 6.16 7.07 11.13
CA ILE A 6 5.77 7.20 9.72
C ILE A 6 4.34 6.71 9.51
N SER A 7 4.03 5.51 10.02
CA SER A 7 2.69 4.95 9.90
C SER A 7 1.66 5.79 10.68
N ALA A 8 2.01 6.35 11.83
CA ALA A 8 1.13 7.24 12.58
C ALA A 8 0.80 8.53 11.79
N VAL A 9 1.78 9.12 11.09
CA VAL A 9 1.54 10.26 10.19
C VAL A 9 0.61 9.86 9.05
N GLY A 10 0.83 8.71 8.43
CA GLY A 10 -0.06 8.19 7.38
C GLY A 10 -1.49 8.00 7.88
N VAL A 11 -1.67 7.35 9.04
CA VAL A 11 -2.99 7.15 9.66
C VAL A 11 -3.65 8.49 9.98
N ALA A 12 -2.91 9.45 10.57
CA ALA A 12 -3.43 10.78 10.84
C ALA A 12 -3.88 11.48 9.55
N ALA A 13 -3.13 11.34 8.45
CA ALA A 13 -3.51 11.89 7.15
C ALA A 13 -4.82 11.27 6.60
N PHE A 14 -5.00 9.96 6.73
CA PHE A 14 -6.25 9.28 6.30
C PHE A 14 -7.44 9.64 7.20
N LEU A 15 -7.22 9.89 8.49
CA LEU A 15 -8.28 10.18 9.44
C LEU A 15 -8.60 11.68 9.57
N TYR A 16 -7.71 12.56 9.11
CA TYR A 16 -7.90 14.00 9.18
C TYR A 16 -9.24 14.49 8.62
N PRO A 17 -9.73 14.03 7.45
CA PRO A 17 -11.04 14.44 6.92
C PRO A 17 -12.21 14.22 7.87
N PHE A 18 -12.14 13.19 8.73
CA PHE A 18 -13.19 12.82 9.67
C PHE A 18 -13.19 13.68 10.95
N LEU A 19 -12.11 14.42 11.18
CA LEU A 19 -11.96 15.31 12.35
C LEU A 19 -12.47 16.73 12.06
N LEU A 20 -12.75 17.04 10.80
CA LEU A 20 -13.30 18.34 10.41
C LEU A 20 -14.80 18.38 10.72
N SER A 21 -15.22 19.39 11.49
CA SER A 21 -16.62 19.62 11.83
C SER A 21 -17.47 20.06 10.63
N ASP A 22 -16.84 20.73 9.66
CA ASP A 22 -17.48 21.30 8.47
C ASP A 22 -16.91 20.68 7.19
N VAL A 23 -17.24 19.40 6.94
CA VAL A 23 -16.97 18.79 5.64
C VAL A 23 -18.11 19.14 4.71
N GLU A 24 -17.86 20.09 3.81
CA GLU A 24 -18.78 20.46 2.76
C GLU A 24 -18.76 19.39 1.67
N GLN A 25 -19.87 18.66 1.52
CA GLN A 25 -19.99 17.58 0.54
C GLN A 25 -20.34 18.18 -0.82
N THR A 26 -19.36 18.28 -1.71
CA THR A 26 -19.62 18.72 -3.09
C THR A 26 -20.13 17.54 -3.91
N GLY A 27 -21.19 17.75 -4.69
CA GLY A 27 -21.76 16.72 -5.58
C GLY A 27 -20.80 16.30 -6.70
N GLU A 28 -19.79 17.12 -6.99
CA GLU A 28 -18.68 16.77 -7.86
C GLU A 28 -17.50 16.34 -6.98
N GLY A 29 -17.21 15.04 -7.02
CA GLY A 29 -16.11 14.44 -6.30
C GLY A 29 -14.79 14.92 -6.88
N LEU A 30 -14.20 15.94 -6.25
CA LEU A 30 -12.77 16.23 -6.15
C LEU A 30 -12.65 17.31 -5.08
N ALA A 31 -11.94 16.96 -4.00
CA ALA A 31 -11.78 17.75 -2.79
C ALA A 31 -11.58 19.26 -3.03
N ARG A 32 -12.16 20.07 -2.13
CA ARG A 32 -11.96 21.52 -1.93
C ARG A 32 -10.68 22.03 -2.61
N ALA A 33 -10.85 22.82 -3.67
CA ALA A 33 -9.78 23.34 -4.52
C ALA A 33 -8.80 24.31 -3.82
N GLU A 34 -9.04 24.69 -2.55
CA GLU A 34 -8.24 25.71 -1.85
C GLU A 34 -7.29 25.15 -0.78
N ASP A 35 -7.70 24.16 0.05
CA ASP A 35 -6.87 23.65 1.17
C ASP A 35 -6.25 22.26 0.91
N ALA A 36 -6.84 21.46 0.02
CA ALA A 36 -6.36 20.12 -0.33
C ALA A 36 -4.89 20.08 -0.84
N PRO A 37 -4.39 21.09 -1.58
CA PRO A 37 -3.00 21.09 -2.07
C PRO A 37 -1.94 21.23 -0.97
N LEU A 38 -2.23 21.98 0.11
CA LEU A 38 -1.27 22.23 1.20
C LEU A 38 -1.12 21.00 2.10
N ILE A 39 -2.22 20.33 2.42
CA ILE A 39 -2.19 19.05 3.17
C ILE A 39 -1.52 17.97 2.31
N PHE A 40 -1.85 17.91 1.02
CA PHE A 40 -1.17 17.04 0.06
C PHE A 40 0.35 17.28 0.04
N ALA A 41 0.78 18.54 -0.09
CA ALA A 41 2.19 18.90 -0.12
C ALA A 41 2.88 18.57 1.21
N LEU A 42 2.22 18.80 2.35
CA LEU A 42 2.74 18.47 3.66
C LEU A 42 2.88 16.95 3.85
N VAL A 43 1.86 16.16 3.52
CA VAL A 43 1.88 14.70 3.66
C VAL A 43 2.91 14.08 2.72
N LEU A 44 3.00 14.56 1.48
CA LEU A 44 4.03 14.12 0.52
C LEU A 44 5.44 14.50 1.02
N SER A 45 5.64 15.73 1.49
CA SER A 45 6.92 16.21 2.00
C SER A 45 7.34 15.44 3.25
N LEU A 46 6.41 15.15 4.17
CA LEU A 46 6.66 14.32 5.34
C LEU A 46 6.96 12.88 4.95
N ALA A 47 6.23 12.30 4.00
CA ALA A 47 6.49 10.94 3.52
C ALA A 47 7.88 10.83 2.90
N LEU A 48 8.27 11.80 2.05
CA LEU A 48 9.60 11.87 1.44
C LEU A 48 10.69 12.14 2.46
N LEU A 49 10.48 13.09 3.38
CA LEU A 49 11.43 13.39 4.45
C LEU A 49 11.65 12.17 5.33
N LEU A 50 10.58 11.49 5.73
CA LEU A 50 10.67 10.32 6.57
C LEU A 50 11.28 9.11 5.83
N PHE A 51 11.02 8.97 4.53
CA PHE A 51 11.73 8.01 3.68
C PHE A 51 13.24 8.30 3.65
N LEU A 52 13.65 9.56 3.47
CA LEU A 52 15.04 9.98 3.50
C LEU A 52 15.68 9.81 4.89
N LEU A 53 14.92 10.05 5.96
CA LEU A 53 15.36 9.83 7.33
C LEU A 53 15.52 8.33 7.62
N GLU A 54 14.62 7.49 7.14
CA GLU A 54 14.72 6.03 7.29
C GLU A 54 15.91 5.46 6.52
N LEU A 55 16.26 6.06 5.36
CA LEU A 55 17.47 5.74 4.60
C LEU A 55 18.75 6.20 5.32
N SER A 56 18.70 7.30 6.07
CA SER A 56 19.88 7.87 6.75
C SER A 56 20.09 7.35 8.18
N GLN A 57 19.04 6.91 8.88
CA GLN A 57 19.15 6.33 10.22
C GLN A 57 19.56 4.85 10.17
N ASN A 58 20.83 4.61 10.51
CA ASN A 58 21.47 3.34 10.89
C ASN A 58 21.22 2.11 9.98
N ALA A 59 22.30 1.76 9.26
CA ALA A 59 22.70 0.41 8.84
C ALA A 59 21.89 -0.31 7.75
N LEU A 60 21.32 0.39 6.77
CA LEU A 60 21.20 -0.27 5.46
C LEU A 60 22.61 -0.42 4.87
N ASN A 61 23.15 -1.64 4.92
CA ASN A 61 24.36 -1.98 4.19
C ASN A 61 24.19 -1.52 2.73
N ALA A 62 25.22 -0.97 2.10
CA ALA A 62 25.18 -0.54 0.69
C ALA A 62 24.56 -1.62 -0.22
N LYS A 63 24.77 -2.90 0.11
CA LYS A 63 24.12 -4.04 -0.55
C LYS A 63 22.59 -4.03 -0.44
N SER A 64 22.05 -3.82 0.77
CA SER A 64 20.60 -3.75 1.01
C SER A 64 19.97 -2.60 0.26
N VAL A 65 20.65 -1.44 0.21
CA VAL A 65 20.21 -0.28 -0.57
C VAL A 65 20.17 -0.60 -2.06
N SER A 66 21.20 -1.25 -2.60
CA SER A 66 21.22 -1.65 -4.02
C SER A 66 20.12 -2.64 -4.37
N VAL A 67 19.87 -3.65 -3.53
CA VAL A 67 18.78 -4.61 -3.75
C VAL A 67 17.42 -3.91 -3.72
N LEU A 68 17.22 -3.05 -2.72
CA LEU A 68 16.00 -2.26 -2.60
C LEU A 68 15.78 -1.37 -3.84
N ALA A 69 16.82 -0.69 -4.32
CA ALA A 69 16.73 0.14 -5.52
C ALA A 69 16.34 -0.66 -6.78
N VAL A 70 16.96 -1.83 -6.99
CA VAL A 70 16.60 -2.72 -8.12
C VAL A 70 15.15 -3.17 -8.02
N LEU A 71 14.70 -3.58 -6.82
CA LEU A 71 13.32 -3.99 -6.61
C LEU A 71 12.33 -2.84 -6.78
N ILE A 72 12.68 -1.62 -6.32
CA ILE A 72 11.88 -0.41 -6.52
C ILE A 72 11.67 -0.15 -8.01
N VAL A 73 12.74 -0.18 -8.80
CA VAL A 73 12.68 0.05 -10.25
C VAL A 73 11.88 -1.05 -10.93
N ALA A 74 12.11 -2.32 -10.57
CA ALA A 74 11.37 -3.44 -11.14
C ALA A 74 9.86 -3.36 -10.82
N ALA A 75 9.50 -3.07 -9.57
CA ALA A 75 8.10 -2.94 -9.16
C ALA A 75 7.44 -1.72 -9.81
N ALA A 76 8.15 -0.59 -9.91
CA ALA A 76 7.69 0.59 -10.62
C ALA A 76 7.42 0.29 -12.11
N ALA A 77 8.32 -0.45 -12.77
CA ALA A 77 8.15 -0.86 -14.16
C ALA A 77 6.95 -1.82 -14.34
N MET A 78 6.76 -2.76 -13.41
CA MET A 78 5.60 -3.68 -13.42
C MET A 78 4.25 -2.98 -13.18
N ARG A 79 4.25 -1.72 -12.75
CA ARG A 79 3.04 -0.90 -12.61
C ARG A 79 2.57 -0.30 -13.93
N ILE A 80 3.48 -0.06 -14.87
CA ILE A 80 3.20 0.57 -16.17
C ILE A 80 2.19 -0.25 -17.00
N PRO A 81 2.35 -1.58 -17.19
CA PRO A 81 1.32 -2.39 -17.82
C PRO A 81 0.15 -2.52 -16.85
N THR A 82 -0.83 -1.63 -16.98
CA THR A 82 -2.07 -1.70 -16.21
C THR A 82 -2.98 -2.76 -16.82
N LEU A 83 -3.36 -3.73 -16.01
CA LEU A 83 -4.43 -4.66 -16.29
C LEU A 83 -5.78 -3.97 -16.01
N VAL A 84 -6.88 -4.69 -16.28
CA VAL A 84 -8.23 -4.21 -16.00
C VAL A 84 -8.35 -3.70 -14.56
N ALA A 85 -9.04 -2.56 -14.39
CA ALA A 85 -9.31 -1.94 -13.08
C ALA A 85 -8.07 -1.51 -12.26
N GLY A 86 -6.95 -1.21 -12.90
CA GLY A 86 -5.73 -0.78 -12.20
C GLY A 86 -5.01 -1.92 -11.47
N ALA A 87 -5.34 -3.17 -11.80
CA ALA A 87 -4.53 -4.32 -11.45
C ALA A 87 -3.15 -4.21 -12.13
N SER A 88 -2.08 -4.62 -11.46
CA SER A 88 -0.73 -4.58 -12.04
C SER A 88 0.22 -5.53 -11.30
N GLY A 89 1.33 -5.88 -11.95
CA GLY A 89 2.36 -6.73 -11.35
C GLY A 89 3.09 -6.09 -10.17
N PHE A 90 2.91 -4.77 -9.98
CA PHE A 90 3.43 -4.00 -8.86
C PHE A 90 3.14 -4.65 -7.50
N TYR A 91 1.87 -4.96 -7.21
CA TYR A 91 1.46 -5.47 -5.90
C TYR A 91 2.12 -6.81 -5.58
N PHE A 92 2.20 -7.70 -6.58
CA PHE A 92 2.86 -8.99 -6.46
C PHE A 92 4.33 -8.85 -6.03
N LEU A 93 5.09 -7.97 -6.70
CA LEU A 93 6.51 -7.82 -6.39
C LEU A 93 6.74 -7.12 -5.03
N VAL A 94 5.89 -6.17 -4.66
CA VAL A 94 5.93 -5.54 -3.33
C VAL A 94 5.64 -6.56 -2.22
N ILE A 95 4.65 -7.43 -2.40
CA ILE A 95 4.33 -8.51 -1.45
C ILE A 95 5.50 -9.50 -1.36
N ALA A 96 6.00 -9.99 -2.50
CA ALA A 96 7.11 -10.96 -2.51
C ALA A 96 8.39 -10.37 -1.89
N GLY A 97 8.71 -9.12 -2.21
CA GLY A 97 9.85 -8.41 -1.63
C GLY A 97 9.68 -8.18 -0.13
N GLY A 98 8.52 -7.69 0.32
CA GLY A 98 8.22 -7.55 1.74
C GLY A 98 8.33 -8.87 2.49
N TYR A 99 7.71 -9.93 1.97
CA TYR A 99 7.74 -11.26 2.56
C TYR A 99 9.17 -11.81 2.77
N VAL A 100 10.09 -11.59 1.82
CA VAL A 100 11.46 -12.11 1.91
C VAL A 100 12.40 -11.21 2.71
N TYR A 101 12.28 -9.89 2.55
CA TYR A 101 13.21 -8.89 3.10
C TYR A 101 12.70 -8.20 4.37
N GLY A 102 11.52 -8.58 4.85
CA GLY A 102 10.96 -8.14 6.13
C GLY A 102 10.23 -6.79 6.07
N PRO A 103 9.64 -6.37 7.21
CA PRO A 103 8.66 -5.28 7.24
C PRO A 103 9.25 -3.91 6.84
N ARG A 104 10.48 -3.61 7.28
CA ARG A 104 11.15 -2.34 6.97
C ARG A 104 11.43 -2.18 5.48
N LEU A 105 12.07 -3.17 4.87
CA LEU A 105 12.38 -3.15 3.44
C LEU A 105 11.10 -3.29 2.59
N GLY A 106 10.10 -4.04 3.07
CA GLY A 106 8.78 -4.10 2.44
C GLY A 106 8.10 -2.74 2.36
N PHE A 107 8.11 -1.97 3.47
CA PHE A 107 7.56 -0.61 3.47
C PHE A 107 8.28 0.29 2.46
N LEU A 108 9.61 0.32 2.50
CA LEU A 108 10.42 1.14 1.62
C LEU A 108 10.25 0.75 0.15
N LEU A 109 10.12 -0.56 -0.13
CA LEU A 109 9.87 -1.07 -1.48
C LEU A 109 8.54 -0.57 -2.02
N GLY A 110 7.45 -0.75 -1.26
CA GLY A 110 6.12 -0.31 -1.68
C GLY A 110 6.06 1.20 -1.93
N ALA A 111 6.47 1.98 -0.93
CA ALA A 111 6.47 3.44 -0.98
C ALA A 111 7.37 3.98 -2.12
N GLY A 112 8.60 3.48 -2.20
CA GLY A 112 9.58 3.92 -3.20
C GLY A 112 9.20 3.52 -4.63
N ALA A 113 8.74 2.28 -4.84
CA ALA A 113 8.30 1.82 -6.15
C ALA A 113 7.11 2.63 -6.67
N LEU A 114 6.18 2.97 -5.78
CA LEU A 114 5.05 3.79 -6.17
C LEU A 114 5.47 5.22 -6.53
N PHE A 115 6.33 5.83 -5.72
CA PHE A 115 6.87 7.16 -6.00
C PHE A 115 7.62 7.20 -7.34
N VAL A 116 8.51 6.24 -7.57
CA VAL A 116 9.27 6.14 -8.83
C VAL A 116 8.33 5.92 -10.01
N SER A 117 7.30 5.08 -9.87
CA SER A 117 6.29 4.88 -10.92
C SER A 117 5.53 6.17 -11.22
N ALA A 118 5.07 6.89 -10.21
CA ALA A 118 4.35 8.15 -10.40
C ALA A 118 5.23 9.21 -11.06
N PHE A 119 6.50 9.29 -10.68
CA PHE A 119 7.47 10.17 -11.33
C PHE A 119 7.64 9.80 -12.81
N ALA A 120 7.79 8.51 -13.12
CA ALA A 120 8.00 8.03 -14.48
C ALA A 120 6.79 8.21 -15.40
N THR A 121 5.56 8.10 -14.87
CA THR A 121 4.32 8.20 -15.67
C THR A 121 3.63 9.56 -15.56
N GLY A 122 4.21 10.52 -14.83
CA GLY A 122 3.57 11.81 -14.54
C GLY A 122 2.32 11.68 -13.65
N GLY A 123 2.21 10.61 -12.85
CA GLY A 123 1.04 10.28 -12.02
C GLY A 123 0.92 11.10 -10.73
N PHE A 124 1.20 12.40 -10.78
CA PHE A 124 1.07 13.29 -9.63
C PHE A 124 -0.39 13.71 -9.44
N GLY A 125 -0.91 13.53 -8.23
CA GLY A 125 -2.26 13.91 -7.87
C GLY A 125 -2.52 13.74 -6.37
N PRO A 126 -3.64 14.26 -5.85
CA PRO A 126 -3.93 14.30 -4.41
C PRO A 126 -3.95 12.91 -3.75
N TRP A 127 -4.24 11.86 -4.53
CA TRP A 127 -4.22 10.47 -4.08
C TRP A 127 -2.80 9.90 -3.85
N LEU A 128 -1.76 10.49 -4.45
CA LEU A 128 -0.43 9.89 -4.48
C LEU A 128 0.17 9.64 -3.07
N PRO A 129 0.13 10.57 -2.11
CA PRO A 129 0.74 10.35 -0.80
C PRO A 129 0.04 9.21 -0.06
N PHE A 130 -1.28 9.14 -0.17
CA PHE A 130 -2.09 8.05 0.37
C PHE A 130 -1.73 6.71 -0.26
N GLN A 131 -1.52 6.67 -1.59
CA GLN A 131 -1.06 5.46 -2.25
C GLN A 131 0.36 5.07 -1.77
N ILE A 132 1.27 6.04 -1.56
CA ILE A 132 2.63 5.77 -1.06
C ILE A 132 2.55 5.09 0.30
N TYR A 133 1.72 5.59 1.22
CA TYR A 133 1.51 4.95 2.53
C TYR A 133 0.84 3.59 2.41
N ALA A 134 -0.26 3.47 1.65
CA ALA A 134 -0.99 2.21 1.50
C ALA A 134 -0.11 1.11 0.88
N SER A 135 0.71 1.45 -0.13
CA SER A 135 1.68 0.53 -0.73
C SER A 135 2.84 0.18 0.20
N GLY A 136 3.29 1.13 1.02
CA GLY A 136 4.25 0.85 2.09
C GLY A 136 3.67 -0.14 3.12
N TRP A 137 2.44 0.06 3.58
CA TRP A 137 1.78 -0.86 4.51
C TRP A 137 1.54 -2.25 3.92
N LEU A 138 1.25 -2.34 2.63
CA LEU A 138 1.19 -3.61 1.90
C LEU A 138 2.51 -4.39 2.04
N GLY A 139 3.64 -3.76 1.70
CA GLY A 139 4.94 -4.42 1.79
C GLY A 139 5.35 -4.71 3.25
N MET A 140 5.04 -3.81 4.18
CA MET A 140 5.31 -3.98 5.61
C MET A 140 4.59 -5.19 6.20
N SER A 141 3.28 -5.30 5.93
CA SER A 141 2.46 -6.41 6.40
C SER A 141 2.84 -7.74 5.74
N ALA A 142 3.27 -7.72 4.47
CA ALA A 142 3.84 -8.90 3.83
C ALA A 142 5.12 -9.36 4.55
N GLY A 143 5.94 -8.41 5.03
CA GLY A 143 7.11 -8.72 5.83
C GLY A 143 6.80 -9.29 7.21
N TRP A 144 5.73 -8.84 7.87
CA TRP A 144 5.26 -9.47 9.12
C TRP A 144 4.75 -10.89 8.88
N LEU A 145 4.02 -11.10 7.79
CA LEU A 145 3.58 -12.41 7.35
C LEU A 145 4.79 -13.34 7.12
N GLY A 146 5.82 -12.86 6.43
CA GLY A 146 7.08 -13.57 6.22
C GLY A 146 7.80 -13.90 7.51
N ALA A 147 7.97 -12.93 8.42
CA ALA A 147 8.63 -13.16 9.70
C ALA A 147 7.91 -14.21 10.57
N GLY A 148 6.57 -14.24 10.55
CA GLY A 148 5.77 -15.22 11.28
C GLY A 148 5.76 -16.62 10.66
N LEU A 149 5.88 -16.73 9.32
CA LEU A 149 5.79 -18.00 8.59
C LEU A 149 7.14 -18.63 8.25
N ALA A 150 8.20 -17.83 8.10
CA ALA A 150 9.54 -18.28 7.69
C ALA A 150 10.17 -19.29 8.66
N THR A 151 9.68 -19.39 9.90
CA THR A 151 10.11 -20.39 10.87
C THR A 151 9.21 -21.63 10.93
N ARG A 152 8.00 -21.60 10.31
CA ARG A 152 6.96 -22.62 10.54
C ARG A 152 6.48 -23.36 9.30
N LEU A 153 6.64 -22.79 8.09
CA LEU A 153 6.07 -23.38 6.86
C LEU A 153 7.11 -23.78 5.81
N CYS A 154 8.41 -23.77 6.13
CA CYS A 154 9.46 -24.20 5.20
C CYS A 154 9.25 -25.62 4.64
N GLU A 155 8.49 -26.47 5.33
CA GLU A 155 8.20 -27.85 4.91
C GLU A 155 6.95 -27.96 4.00
N HIS A 156 6.08 -26.94 3.96
CA HIS A 156 4.79 -27.00 3.25
C HIS A 156 4.64 -25.88 2.22
N ARG A 157 5.43 -26.00 1.16
CA ARG A 157 5.54 -25.01 0.08
C ARG A 157 4.24 -24.66 -0.64
N ARG A 158 3.30 -25.61 -0.76
CA ARG A 158 1.98 -25.34 -1.36
C ARG A 158 1.11 -24.48 -0.44
N VAL A 159 1.20 -24.71 0.87
CA VAL A 159 0.48 -23.94 1.89
C VAL A 159 1.02 -22.51 1.95
N GLU A 160 2.34 -22.34 1.87
CA GLU A 160 2.98 -21.02 1.77
C GLU A 160 2.44 -20.19 0.60
N ILE A 161 2.42 -20.76 -0.61
CA ILE A 161 1.90 -20.08 -1.80
C ILE A 161 0.39 -19.82 -1.69
N GLY A 162 -0.38 -20.75 -1.14
CA GLY A 162 -1.82 -20.58 -0.91
C GLY A 162 -2.12 -19.44 0.07
N LEU A 163 -1.37 -19.35 1.17
CA LEU A 163 -1.50 -18.25 2.14
C LEU A 163 -1.09 -16.91 1.54
N LEU A 164 0.00 -16.88 0.77
CA LEU A 164 0.41 -15.66 0.06
C LEU A 164 -0.62 -15.23 -0.98
N ALA A 165 -1.26 -16.17 -1.67
CA ALA A 165 -2.31 -15.87 -2.63
C ALA A 165 -3.54 -15.28 -1.91
N LEU A 166 -3.98 -15.88 -0.81
CA LEU A 166 -5.06 -15.35 0.02
C LEU A 166 -4.73 -13.95 0.55
N PHE A 167 -3.51 -13.76 1.07
CA PHE A 167 -3.03 -12.47 1.54
C PHE A 167 -3.02 -11.42 0.42
N ALA A 168 -2.53 -11.77 -0.77
CA ALA A 168 -2.47 -10.88 -1.92
C ALA A 168 -3.87 -10.53 -2.46
N GLY A 169 -4.79 -11.49 -2.42
CA GLY A 169 -6.21 -11.28 -2.74
C GLY A 169 -6.89 -10.35 -1.73
N ALA A 170 -6.69 -10.58 -0.43
CA ALA A 170 -7.21 -9.72 0.63
C ALA A 170 -6.69 -8.27 0.50
N TRP A 171 -5.39 -8.11 0.20
CA TRP A 171 -4.81 -6.79 -0.08
C TRP A 171 -5.31 -6.14 -1.36
N GLY A 172 -5.80 -6.93 -2.33
CA GLY A 172 -6.47 -6.39 -3.52
C GLY A 172 -7.67 -5.53 -3.15
N PHE A 173 -8.49 -6.01 -2.20
CA PHE A 173 -9.63 -5.28 -1.63
C PHE A 173 -9.20 -4.23 -0.61
N LEU A 174 -8.34 -4.60 0.34
CA LEU A 174 -7.92 -3.72 1.43
C LEU A 174 -7.24 -2.45 0.92
N PHE A 175 -6.46 -2.54 -0.17
CA PHE A 175 -5.83 -1.37 -0.78
C PHE A 175 -6.88 -0.35 -1.24
N GLY A 176 -7.91 -0.77 -1.97
CA GLY A 176 -8.96 0.13 -2.44
C GLY A 176 -9.82 0.65 -1.29
N ALA A 177 -10.12 -0.19 -0.31
CA ALA A 177 -10.81 0.24 0.92
C ALA A 177 -10.02 1.39 1.61
N ILE A 178 -8.75 1.17 1.96
CA ILE A 178 -7.92 2.20 2.59
C ILE A 178 -7.86 3.47 1.71
N MET A 179 -7.68 3.29 0.40
CA MET A 179 -7.66 4.40 -0.56
C MET A 179 -8.98 5.16 -0.69
N ASN A 180 -10.11 4.61 -0.26
CA ASN A 180 -11.36 5.36 -0.26
C ASN A 180 -11.46 6.34 0.90
N LEU A 181 -10.76 6.08 2.02
CA LEU A 181 -10.89 6.87 3.24
C LEU A 181 -10.45 8.32 3.06
N TRP A 182 -9.48 8.60 2.18
CA TRP A 182 -8.99 9.97 1.99
C TRP A 182 -10.01 10.88 1.29
N PHE A 183 -10.92 10.32 0.49
CA PHE A 183 -11.89 11.11 -0.28
C PHE A 183 -13.35 10.87 0.10
N TRP A 184 -13.70 9.72 0.68
CA TRP A 184 -15.07 9.35 1.01
C TRP A 184 -15.84 10.42 1.81
N PRO A 185 -15.25 11.09 2.82
CA PRO A 185 -15.96 12.13 3.58
C PRO A 185 -16.47 13.30 2.73
N TYR A 186 -15.79 13.59 1.62
CA TYR A 186 -16.11 14.72 0.74
C TYR A 186 -17.16 14.38 -0.34
N VAL A 187 -17.53 13.10 -0.47
CA VAL A 187 -18.39 12.63 -1.56
C VAL A 187 -19.83 12.47 -1.06
N ALA A 188 -20.75 13.27 -1.61
CA ALA A 188 -22.19 13.09 -1.40
C ALA A 188 -22.76 12.05 -2.38
N GLN A 189 -23.15 10.88 -1.90
CA GLN A 189 -23.78 9.82 -2.70
C GLN A 189 -25.05 9.23 -2.04
N GLY A 190 -25.90 10.11 -1.49
CA GLY A 190 -27.14 9.69 -0.81
C GLY A 190 -26.94 9.41 0.68
N GLU A 191 -28.03 9.46 1.43
CA GLU A 191 -27.96 9.59 2.90
C GLU A 191 -27.35 8.37 3.62
N SER A 192 -27.55 7.18 3.07
CA SER A 192 -27.19 5.91 3.72
C SER A 192 -25.75 5.43 3.46
N ILE A 193 -25.02 6.09 2.55
CA ILE A 193 -23.65 5.72 2.19
C ILE A 193 -22.66 6.90 2.27
N SER A 194 -23.16 8.12 2.51
CA SER A 194 -22.31 9.29 2.73
C SER A 194 -21.91 9.39 4.20
N TRP A 195 -20.70 9.89 4.45
CA TRP A 195 -20.28 10.26 5.81
C TRP A 195 -20.97 11.57 6.24
N ARG A 196 -21.21 11.77 7.53
CA ARG A 196 -21.72 13.03 8.08
C ARG A 196 -21.06 13.32 9.43
N PRO A 197 -20.78 14.58 9.79
CA PRO A 197 -20.34 14.93 11.13
C PRO A 197 -21.37 14.46 12.17
N GLY A 198 -20.89 13.89 13.28
CA GLY A 198 -21.75 13.43 14.38
C GLY A 198 -22.29 12.00 14.28
N LEU A 199 -21.99 11.24 13.21
CA LEU A 199 -22.36 9.82 13.15
C LEU A 199 -21.64 9.00 14.23
N GLY A 200 -22.36 8.04 14.82
CA GLY A 200 -21.75 7.04 15.68
C GLY A 200 -20.77 6.13 14.92
N LEU A 201 -19.83 5.49 15.62
CA LEU A 201 -18.82 4.62 14.99
C LEU A 201 -19.45 3.45 14.22
N GLY A 202 -20.46 2.79 14.79
CA GLY A 202 -21.15 1.68 14.12
C GLY A 202 -21.87 2.11 12.84
N GLU A 203 -22.48 3.29 12.85
CA GLU A 203 -23.17 3.86 11.68
C GLU A 203 -22.17 4.30 10.61
N THR A 204 -21.07 4.93 11.01
CA THR A 204 -19.96 5.28 10.12
C THR A 204 -19.41 4.06 9.39
N LEU A 205 -19.15 2.96 10.11
CA LEU A 205 -18.68 1.71 9.51
C LEU A 205 -19.71 1.10 8.55
N ARG A 206 -21.01 1.17 8.89
CA ARG A 206 -22.09 0.69 8.02
C ARG A 206 -22.17 1.51 6.72
N HIS A 207 -22.12 2.84 6.82
CA HIS A 207 -22.18 3.74 5.65
C HIS A 207 -20.96 3.51 4.76
N TYR A 208 -19.77 3.41 5.36
CA TYR A 208 -18.54 3.15 4.65
C TYR A 208 -18.54 1.79 3.95
N TRP A 209 -19.00 0.73 4.62
CA TRP A 209 -19.08 -0.59 4.02
C TRP A 209 -20.05 -0.62 2.82
N ALA A 210 -21.22 0.00 2.97
CA ALA A 210 -22.19 0.12 1.89
C ALA A 210 -21.63 0.93 0.71
N PHE A 211 -20.96 2.06 0.99
CA PHE A 211 -20.23 2.84 -0.01
C PHE A 211 -19.18 1.99 -0.74
N TYR A 212 -18.33 1.27 0.01
CA TYR A 212 -17.25 0.46 -0.56
C TYR A 212 -17.77 -0.64 -1.48
N VAL A 213 -18.79 -1.39 -1.03
CA VAL A 213 -19.38 -2.49 -1.80
C VAL A 213 -20.02 -1.97 -3.08
N LEU A 214 -20.73 -0.84 -3.02
CA LEU A 214 -21.46 -0.29 -4.16
C LEU A 214 -20.53 0.34 -5.21
N THR A 215 -19.46 1.01 -4.76
CA THR A 215 -18.62 1.84 -5.66
C THR A 215 -17.33 1.17 -6.10
N SER A 216 -16.76 0.30 -5.26
CA SER A 216 -15.32 -0.05 -5.36
C SER A 216 -15.05 -1.55 -5.34
N ALA A 217 -15.82 -2.35 -4.59
CA ALA A 217 -15.51 -3.77 -4.38
C ALA A 217 -15.43 -4.58 -5.69
N GLY A 218 -16.27 -4.26 -6.68
CA GLY A 218 -16.21 -4.91 -8.01
C GLY A 218 -14.90 -4.63 -8.75
N TRP A 219 -14.42 -3.38 -8.72
CA TRP A 219 -13.16 -2.97 -9.34
C TRP A 219 -11.97 -3.58 -8.62
N ASP A 220 -11.98 -3.56 -7.30
CA ASP A 220 -10.94 -4.17 -6.47
C ASP A 220 -10.90 -5.70 -6.63
N GLY A 221 -12.01 -6.33 -7.00
CA GLY A 221 -12.09 -7.75 -7.34
C GLY A 221 -11.14 -8.15 -8.48
N PHE A 222 -11.00 -7.31 -9.51
CA PHE A 222 -10.03 -7.56 -10.59
C PHE A 222 -8.59 -7.48 -10.09
N ARG A 223 -8.29 -6.53 -9.19
CA ARG A 223 -6.96 -6.42 -8.54
C ARG A 223 -6.67 -7.64 -7.68
N ALA A 224 -7.64 -8.06 -6.86
CA ALA A 224 -7.52 -9.25 -6.03
C ALA A 224 -7.27 -10.51 -6.88
N ALA A 225 -8.03 -10.70 -7.96
CA ALA A 225 -7.87 -11.82 -8.87
C ALA A 225 -6.50 -11.82 -9.56
N ALA A 226 -6.05 -10.67 -10.06
CA ALA A 226 -4.73 -10.55 -10.69
C ALA A 226 -3.59 -10.85 -9.69
N ASN A 227 -3.69 -10.35 -8.47
CA ASN A 227 -2.73 -10.63 -7.41
C ASN A 227 -2.66 -12.13 -7.09
N VAL A 228 -3.81 -12.77 -6.90
CA VAL A 228 -3.90 -14.22 -6.68
C VAL A 228 -3.28 -14.98 -7.84
N ALA A 229 -3.65 -14.65 -9.08
CA ALA A 229 -3.14 -15.32 -10.27
C ALA A 229 -1.62 -15.20 -10.39
N LEU A 230 -1.06 -14.01 -10.17
CA LEU A 230 0.39 -13.78 -10.20
C LEU A 230 1.13 -14.56 -9.10
N VAL A 231 0.57 -14.60 -7.88
CA VAL A 231 1.16 -15.39 -6.79
C VAL A 231 1.13 -16.88 -7.11
N LEU A 232 0.02 -17.41 -7.61
CA LEU A 232 -0.10 -18.83 -7.95
C LEU A 232 0.81 -19.21 -9.13
N ALA A 233 0.93 -18.36 -10.14
CA ALA A 233 1.73 -18.63 -11.33
C ALA A 233 3.24 -18.43 -11.11
N ALA A 234 3.63 -17.34 -10.44
CA ALA A 234 5.01 -16.89 -10.36
C ALA A 234 5.57 -16.80 -8.92
N GLY A 235 4.74 -16.95 -7.90
CA GLY A 235 5.16 -16.78 -6.50
C GLY A 235 6.32 -17.69 -6.13
N ARG A 236 6.26 -18.98 -6.48
CA ARG A 236 7.33 -19.94 -6.15
C ARG A 236 8.69 -19.57 -6.75
N PRO A 237 8.86 -19.44 -8.08
CA PRO A 237 10.15 -19.13 -8.67
C PRO A 237 10.68 -17.75 -8.23
N VAL A 238 9.80 -16.77 -8.03
CA VAL A 238 10.20 -15.43 -7.58
C VAL A 238 10.68 -15.46 -6.13
N LEU A 239 9.96 -16.12 -5.22
CA LEU A 239 10.40 -16.25 -3.82
C LEU A 239 11.73 -17.00 -3.73
N ASP A 240 11.91 -18.09 -4.48
CA ASP A 240 13.20 -18.81 -4.55
C ASP A 240 14.33 -17.88 -4.97
N LEU A 241 14.10 -17.06 -6.00
CA LEU A 241 15.09 -16.11 -6.50
C LEU A 241 15.44 -15.08 -5.42
N LEU A 242 14.43 -14.45 -4.81
CA LEU A 242 14.64 -13.42 -3.79
C LEU A 242 15.33 -13.98 -2.55
N VAL A 243 14.96 -15.19 -2.09
CA VAL A 243 15.61 -15.86 -0.96
C VAL A 243 17.08 -16.16 -1.28
N ARG A 244 17.37 -16.72 -2.46
CA ARG A 244 18.76 -16.98 -2.89
C ARG A 244 19.58 -15.70 -2.94
N PHE A 245 19.01 -14.60 -3.41
CA PHE A 245 19.69 -13.30 -3.40
C PHE A 245 19.95 -12.81 -1.96
N ARG A 246 18.95 -12.84 -1.08
CA ARG A 246 19.10 -12.47 0.34
C ARG A 246 20.23 -13.25 1.01
N ASP A 247 20.24 -14.56 0.85
CA ASP A 247 21.18 -15.47 1.52
C ASP A 247 22.60 -15.31 0.95
N ARG A 248 22.74 -15.12 -0.37
CA ARG A 248 24.04 -14.89 -1.04
C ARG A 248 24.67 -13.55 -0.65
N PHE A 249 23.87 -12.51 -0.43
CA PHE A 249 24.39 -11.16 -0.23
C PHE A 249 24.44 -10.70 1.24
N GLN A 250 24.08 -11.57 2.20
CA GLN A 250 24.03 -11.28 3.65
C GLN A 250 23.35 -9.95 3.97
N VAL A 251 22.16 -9.76 3.42
CA VAL A 251 21.27 -8.64 3.80
C VAL A 251 20.90 -8.86 5.27
N ARG A 252 21.60 -8.19 6.19
CA ARG A 252 21.25 -8.21 7.62
C ARG A 252 19.90 -7.52 7.80
N LEU A 253 18.90 -8.32 8.17
CA LEU A 253 17.59 -7.85 8.59
C LEU A 253 17.77 -7.21 9.96
N GLY A 254 17.67 -5.89 10.03
CA GLY A 254 17.64 -5.13 11.28
C GLY A 254 16.25 -5.11 11.90
#